data_AF-A0AAU8BTG8-F1
#
_entry.id   AF-A0AAU8BTG8-F1
#
_cell.length_a   1.000
_cell.length_b   1.000
_cell.length_c   1.000
_cell.angle_alpha   90.00
_cell.angle_beta   90.00
_cell.angle_gamma   90.00
#
_symmetry.space_group_name_H-M   'P 1'
#
loop_
_entity.id
_entity.type
_entity.pdbx_description
1 polymer ?
#
loop_
_entity_poly.entity_id
_entity_poly.type
_entity_poly.pdbx_seq_one_letter_code
_entity_poly.pdbx_strand_id
1 'polypeptide(L)'
;MKDVIDYTDCFEGSLLAQGKERNFLALYRCNPQKRNDGKVGTFELLYRSLSADCQHERDEAWCLVQYAEVNIFQKKEIGALLKEINSDTQVSLFDHFELW
;
A
#
# COMPACT_ATOMS: atom_id res chain seq x y z
N MET A 1 9.40 -11.81 8.91
CA MET A 1 8.23 -11.54 8.05
C MET A 1 7.03 -12.26 8.66
N LYS A 2 6.44 -11.73 9.75
CA LYS A 2 5.31 -12.38 10.44
C LYS A 2 4.20 -11.46 10.95
N ASP A 3 4.32 -10.14 10.78
CA ASP A 3 3.37 -9.18 11.39
C ASP A 3 2.68 -8.28 10.34
N VAL A 4 2.54 -8.75 9.11
CA VAL A 4 1.79 -8.04 8.06
C VAL A 4 0.50 -8.79 7.81
N ILE A 5 -0.61 -8.07 7.89
CA ILE A 5 -1.95 -8.56 7.63
C ILE A 5 -2.35 -8.19 6.20
N ASP A 6 -2.79 -9.17 5.43
CA ASP A 6 -3.25 -8.95 4.06
C ASP A 6 -4.74 -8.56 4.06
N TYR A 7 -5.03 -7.39 3.52
CA TYR A 7 -6.39 -6.89 3.34
C TYR A 7 -6.75 -6.75 1.85
N THR A 8 -5.97 -7.27 0.92
CA THR A 8 -6.14 -7.06 -0.53
C THR A 8 -7.55 -7.39 -1.01
N ASP A 9 -8.13 -8.47 -0.50
CA ASP A 9 -9.50 -8.88 -0.82
C ASP A 9 -10.58 -7.89 -0.34
N CYS A 10 -10.28 -7.04 0.64
CA CYS A 10 -11.17 -5.99 1.12
C CYS A 10 -11.11 -4.71 0.26
N PHE A 11 -10.13 -4.59 -0.65
CA PHE A 11 -9.87 -3.37 -1.42
C PHE A 11 -9.87 -3.66 -2.92
N GLU A 12 -11.06 -3.62 -3.51
CA GLU A 12 -11.24 -3.83 -4.95
C GLU A 12 -10.32 -2.93 -5.80
N GLY A 13 -9.63 -3.53 -6.76
CA GLY A 13 -8.71 -2.83 -7.65
C GLY A 13 -7.34 -2.49 -7.06
N SER A 14 -7.09 -2.81 -5.79
CA SER A 14 -5.72 -2.77 -5.24
C SER A 14 -4.86 -3.86 -5.86
N LEU A 15 -3.59 -3.56 -6.07
CA LEU A 15 -2.57 -4.56 -6.42
C LEU A 15 -2.13 -5.34 -5.18
N LEU A 16 -2.11 -4.65 -4.03
CA LEU A 16 -1.79 -5.20 -2.72
C LEU A 16 -2.30 -4.21 -1.66
N ALA A 17 -2.93 -4.70 -0.60
CA ALA A 17 -3.33 -3.89 0.55
C ALA A 17 -2.95 -4.61 1.84
N GLN A 18 -2.23 -3.92 2.72
CA GLN A 18 -1.58 -4.53 3.88
C GLN A 18 -1.64 -3.64 5.10
N GLY A 19 -1.83 -4.25 6.27
CA GLY A 19 -1.69 -3.60 7.57
C GLY A 19 -0.53 -4.15 8.38
N LYS A 20 0.05 -3.31 9.22
CA LYS A 20 1.09 -3.66 10.19
C LYS A 20 0.99 -2.71 11.37
N GLU A 21 0.77 -3.25 12.57
CA GLU A 21 0.49 -2.44 13.75
C GLU A 21 -0.61 -1.41 13.43
N ARG A 22 -0.39 -0.12 13.68
CA ARG A 22 -1.36 0.96 13.41
C ARG A 22 -1.24 1.58 12.04
N ASN A 23 -0.62 0.90 11.10
CA ASN A 23 -0.34 1.43 9.79
C ASN A 23 -0.97 0.56 8.71
N PHE A 24 -1.48 1.21 7.69
CA PHE A 24 -2.05 0.57 6.52
C PHE A 24 -1.47 1.18 5.25
N LEU A 25 -1.16 0.30 4.30
CA LEU A 25 -0.67 0.63 2.97
C LEU A 25 -1.52 -0.08 1.92
N ALA A 26 -1.94 0.63 0.88
CA ALA A 26 -2.53 0.02 -0.29
C ALA A 26 -1.94 0.62 -1.57
N LEU A 27 -1.55 -0.25 -2.49
CA LEU A 27 -0.99 0.11 -3.78
C LEU A 27 -2.04 -0.09 -4.87
N TYR A 28 -2.31 0.95 -5.64
CA TYR A 28 -3.23 0.93 -6.77
C TYR A 28 -2.52 1.30 -8.07
N ARG A 29 -3.05 0.80 -9.17
CA ARG A 29 -2.82 1.42 -10.48
C ARG A 29 -3.81 2.56 -10.66
N CYS A 30 -3.34 3.74 -11.02
CA CYS A 30 -4.20 4.90 -11.22
C CYS A 30 -4.10 5.44 -12.65
N ASN A 31 -5.05 6.29 -13.02
CA ASN A 31 -4.94 7.06 -14.26
C ASN A 31 -3.68 7.94 -14.23
N PRO A 32 -3.04 8.22 -15.38
CA PRO A 32 -1.86 9.07 -15.40
C PRO A 32 -2.09 10.43 -14.72
N GLN A 33 -1.34 10.73 -13.67
CA GLN A 33 -1.41 11.98 -12.92
C GLN A 33 -0.09 12.76 -12.98
N LYS A 34 -0.16 14.07 -13.15
CA LYS A 34 1.01 14.95 -13.15
C LYS A 34 1.38 15.32 -11.71
N ARG A 35 2.62 15.05 -11.32
CA ARG A 35 3.20 15.36 -10.01
C ARG A 35 3.79 16.78 -9.98
N ASN A 36 4.15 17.24 -8.79
CA ASN A 36 4.77 18.56 -8.56
C ASN A 36 6.14 18.71 -9.23
N ASP A 37 6.87 17.61 -9.45
CA ASP A 37 8.14 17.60 -10.19
C ASP A 37 7.95 17.62 -11.72
N GLY A 38 6.71 17.76 -12.19
CA GLY A 38 6.34 17.77 -13.60
C GLY A 38 6.26 16.39 -14.25
N LYS A 39 6.62 15.32 -13.54
CA LYS A 39 6.58 13.96 -14.06
C LYS A 39 5.18 13.34 -13.94
N VAL A 40 4.93 12.31 -14.74
CA VAL A 40 3.67 11.57 -14.73
C VAL A 40 3.82 10.29 -13.92
N GLY A 41 2.97 10.10 -12.91
CA GLY A 41 2.81 8.86 -12.18
C GLY A 41 1.57 8.08 -12.64
N THR A 42 1.59 6.77 -12.41
CA THR A 42 0.52 5.83 -12.81
C THR A 42 0.22 4.80 -11.73
N PHE A 43 0.81 4.99 -10.55
CA PHE A 43 0.62 4.17 -9.37
C PHE A 43 0.41 5.08 -8.18
N GLU A 44 -0.47 4.66 -7.29
CA GLU A 44 -0.88 5.39 -6.12
C GLU A 44 -0.66 4.50 -4.89
N LEU A 45 0.11 5.00 -3.93
CA LEU A 45 0.26 4.40 -2.61
C LEU A 45 -0.59 5.21 -1.63
N LEU A 46 -1.63 4.58 -1.12
CA LEU A 46 -2.43 5.10 -0.02
C LEU A 46 -1.79 4.66 1.30
N TYR A 47 -1.37 5.61 2.11
CA TYR A 47 -0.96 5.39 3.48
C TYR A 47 -2.06 5.85 4.44
N ARG A 48 -2.29 5.07 5.50
CA ARG A 48 -3.16 5.44 6.61
C ARG A 48 -2.53 5.08 7.95
N SER A 49 -2.66 5.98 8.91
CA SER A 49 -2.44 5.67 10.33
C SER A 49 -3.79 5.44 11.00
N LEU A 50 -3.85 4.45 11.89
CA LEU A 50 -5.05 3.87 12.46
C LEU A 50 -5.07 4.03 13.99
N SER A 51 -6.25 4.11 14.58
CA SER A 51 -6.40 4.17 16.05
C SER A 51 -6.30 2.80 16.73
N ALA A 52 -6.33 1.71 15.95
CA ALA A 52 -6.22 0.33 16.40
C ALA A 52 -5.18 -0.44 15.59
N ASP A 53 -4.66 -1.52 16.17
CA ASP A 53 -3.66 -2.36 15.54
C ASP A 53 -4.32 -3.34 14.54
N CYS A 54 -3.70 -3.54 13.38
CA CYS A 54 -3.98 -4.62 12.44
C CYS A 54 -3.46 -5.94 13.01
N GLN A 55 -4.37 -6.80 13.42
CA GLN A 55 -4.07 -8.11 14.02
C GLN A 55 -4.58 -9.26 13.15
N HIS A 56 -5.70 -9.06 12.45
CA HIS A 56 -6.36 -10.10 11.66
C HIS A 56 -7.02 -9.52 10.42
N GLU A 57 -7.11 -10.30 9.34
CA GLU A 57 -7.69 -9.86 8.05
C GLU A 57 -9.16 -9.42 8.16
N ARG A 58 -9.85 -9.81 9.23
CA ARG A 58 -11.28 -9.53 9.50
C ARG A 58 -11.54 -8.53 10.62
N ASP A 59 -10.49 -7.96 11.22
CA ASP A 59 -10.66 -6.98 12.30
C ASP A 59 -11.17 -5.62 11.81
N GLU A 60 -11.13 -5.40 10.49
CA GLU A 60 -11.49 -4.15 9.84
C GLU A 60 -10.74 -2.93 10.41
N ALA A 61 -9.54 -3.14 10.99
CA ALA A 61 -8.74 -2.07 11.59
C ALA A 61 -8.44 -0.95 10.59
N TRP A 62 -8.35 -1.29 9.30
CA TRP A 62 -8.17 -0.36 8.18
C TRP A 62 -9.28 0.71 8.05
N CYS A 63 -10.44 0.52 8.69
CA CYS A 63 -11.52 1.51 8.79
C CYS A 63 -11.27 2.61 9.83
N LEU A 64 -10.41 2.35 10.82
CA LEU A 64 -10.25 3.19 12.00
C LEU A 64 -9.19 4.29 11.77
N VAL A 65 -9.39 5.07 10.70
CA VAL A 65 -8.40 6.01 10.17
C VAL A 65 -8.28 7.27 11.02
N GLN A 66 -7.06 7.60 11.43
CA GLN A 66 -6.71 8.87 12.09
C GLN A 66 -6.05 9.85 11.12
N TYR A 67 -5.25 9.33 10.19
CA TYR A 67 -4.53 10.11 9.19
C TYR A 67 -4.47 9.34 7.88
N ALA A 68 -4.47 10.06 6.77
CA ALA A 68 -4.31 9.48 5.43
C ALA A 68 -3.43 10.38 4.56
N GLU A 69 -2.57 9.74 3.77
CA GLU A 69 -1.71 10.38 2.78
C GLU A 69 -1.72 9.58 1.49
N VAL A 70 -1.57 10.26 0.37
CA VAL A 70 -1.49 9.63 -0.95
C VAL A 70 -0.19 10.03 -1.62
N ASN A 71 0.59 9.03 -2.04
CA ASN A 71 1.83 9.20 -2.76
C ASN A 71 1.71 8.63 -4.17
N ILE A 72 2.17 9.39 -5.17
CA ILE A 72 2.05 9.03 -6.59
C ILE A 72 3.42 8.63 -7.15
N PHE A 73 3.49 7.45 -7.75
CA PHE A 73 4.71 6.85 -8.26
C PHE A 73 4.66 6.60 -9.78
N GLN A 74 5.83 6.70 -10.40
CA GLN A 74 6.12 6.23 -11.74
C GLN A 74 6.46 4.74 -11.72
N LYS A 75 6.17 4.03 -12.81
CA LYS A 75 6.51 2.62 -12.96
C LYS A 75 7.98 2.31 -12.64
N LYS A 76 8.91 3.21 -13.01
CA LYS A 76 10.36 3.00 -12.80
C LYS A 76 10.79 3.12 -11.34
N GLU A 77 10.02 3.81 -10.49
CA GLU A 77 10.33 3.98 -9.07
C GLU A 77 9.98 2.71 -8.27
N ILE A 78 8.92 2.00 -8.67
CA ILE A 78 8.43 0.79 -7.99
C ILE A 78 8.57 -0.48 -8.85
N GLY A 79 9.44 -0.44 -9.85
CA GLY A 79 9.52 -1.50 -10.87
C GLY A 79 9.95 -2.86 -10.32
N ALA A 80 10.75 -2.89 -9.24
CA ALA A 80 11.13 -4.12 -8.54
C ALA A 80 9.95 -4.71 -7.78
N LEU A 81 9.27 -3.91 -6.95
CA LEU A 81 8.04 -4.28 -6.25
C LEU A 81 6.98 -4.86 -7.21
N LEU A 82 6.75 -4.23 -8.36
CA LEU A 82 5.80 -4.73 -9.35
C LEU A 82 6.18 -6.10 -9.92
N LYS A 83 7.48 -6.42 -10.04
CA LYS A 83 7.91 -7.76 -10.49
C LYS A 83 7.65 -8.80 -9.43
N GLU A 84 7.93 -8.48 -8.16
CA GLU A 84 7.71 -9.37 -7.03
C GLU A 84 6.21 -9.70 -6.88
N ILE A 85 5.33 -8.70 -6.96
CA ILE A 85 3.86 -8.88 -6.92
C ILE A 85 3.40 -9.86 -8.00
N ASN A 86 4.00 -9.83 -9.19
CA ASN A 86 3.63 -10.72 -10.30
C ASN A 86 4.26 -12.13 -10.22
N SER A 87 5.14 -12.39 -9.25
CA SER A 87 5.95 -13.61 -9.20
C SER A 87 5.50 -14.64 -8.14
N ASP A 88 4.29 -14.48 -7.58
CA ASP A 88 3.74 -15.29 -6.48
C ASP A 88 4.65 -15.39 -5.24
N THR A 89 5.61 -14.47 -5.10
CA THR A 89 6.43 -14.32 -3.90
C THR A 89 5.65 -13.58 -2.82
N GLN A 90 5.90 -13.89 -1.54
CA GLN A 90 5.37 -13.07 -0.45
C GLN A 90 6.02 -11.68 -0.51
N VAL A 91 5.20 -10.65 -0.77
CA VAL A 91 5.61 -9.25 -0.88
C VAL A 91 5.14 -8.48 0.35
N SER A 92 5.97 -7.59 0.88
CA SER A 92 5.56 -6.63 1.91
C SER A 92 5.75 -5.19 1.45
N LEU A 93 4.66 -4.43 1.35
CA LEU A 93 4.71 -3.00 1.06
C LEU A 93 5.54 -2.24 2.11
N PHE A 94 5.50 -2.67 3.37
CA PHE A 94 6.25 -2.05 4.47
C PHE A 94 7.76 -2.21 4.33
N ASP A 95 8.23 -3.32 3.75
CA ASP A 95 9.65 -3.52 3.47
C ASP A 95 10.13 -2.67 2.28
N HIS A 96 9.23 -2.32 1.34
CA HIS A 96 9.57 -1.53 0.14
C HIS A 96 9.49 -0.01 0.35
N PHE A 97 8.60 0.47 1.24
CA PHE A 97 8.34 1.90 1.41
C PHE A 97 8.89 2.48 2.72
N GLU A 98 9.60 1.69 3.54
CA GLU A 98 10.29 2.13 4.77
C GLU A 98 9.49 3.16 5.59
N LEU A 99 8.24 2.84 5.91
CA LEU A 99 7.42 3.66 6.81
C LEU A 99 7.71 3.22 8.26
N TRP A 100 8.51 4.02 8.96
CA TRP A 100 8.84 3.89 10.39
C TRP A 100 7.95 4.81 11.23
#